data_AF-A0A6N4XUZ5-F1
#
_entry.id   AF-A0A6N4XUZ5-F1
#
_cell.length_a   1.000
_cell.length_b   1.000
_cell.length_c   1.000
_cell.angle_alpha   90.00
_cell.angle_beta   90.00
_cell.angle_gamma   90.00
#
_symmetry.space_group_name_H-M   'P 1'
#
loop_
_entity.id
_entity.type
_entity.pdbx_description
1 polymer ?
#
loop_
_entity_poly.entity_id
_entity_poly.type
_entity_poly.pdbx_seq_one_letter_code
_entity_poly.pdbx_strand_id
1 'polypeptide(L)'
;MIVERSIPNNAKKKVYKRKYIDKSSYFKEKNAVAFCSKKEFIQNNLSLIISKKNHCGIPQGSPISATLANIYMINFDQEIFSKVKSINGYYQRYSDDLIIVCEQKDEDDIIKFIRKNIKNPDIADLEIHPDKTKVYRFEIVNKKFCGFLIDEVTKVPNYNRTLEYLGFTFDGNRVLIKNAGFSKYYRSMIKSFKKSSSLAKNSKNPDKRIFKSKLYKKFTYIGSKRKLIYQPSKEDCYKYIKTKRYDWGNYLSYVKKADKVMYDLNNGNYIQKQTKKMWGNFHKLMEIYK
;
A
#
# COMPACT_ATOMS: atom_id res chain seq x y z
N MET A 1 28.99 14.86 -11.11
CA MET A 1 28.15 13.69 -11.40
C MET A 1 28.99 12.55 -11.97
N ILE A 2 28.49 11.33 -11.90
CA ILE A 2 29.04 10.14 -12.53
C ILE A 2 28.37 9.99 -13.89
N VAL A 3 29.18 9.92 -14.94
CA VAL A 3 28.76 9.86 -16.34
C VAL A 3 29.25 8.56 -16.96
N GLU A 4 28.40 7.93 -17.76
CA GLU A 4 28.72 6.73 -18.53
C GLU A 4 29.32 7.11 -19.89
N ARG A 5 30.44 6.48 -20.24
CA ARG A 5 31.10 6.63 -21.55
C ARG A 5 31.53 5.27 -22.11
N SER A 6 31.43 5.10 -23.41
CA SER A 6 32.04 3.96 -24.11
C SER A 6 33.57 4.07 -24.11
N ILE A 7 34.25 2.93 -24.06
CA ILE A 7 35.70 2.87 -24.23
C ILE A 7 36.03 3.15 -25.72
N PRO A 8 37.11 3.91 -26.02
CA PRO A 8 37.60 4.03 -27.38
C PRO A 8 37.80 2.65 -28.00
N ASN A 9 37.30 2.43 -29.22
CA ASN A 9 37.38 1.17 -29.97
C ASN A 9 36.60 -0.03 -29.37
N ASN A 10 35.75 0.18 -28.35
CA ASN A 10 34.85 -0.88 -27.87
C ASN A 10 33.54 -0.30 -27.31
N ALA A 11 32.51 -0.22 -28.17
CA ALA A 11 31.20 0.32 -27.81
C ALA A 11 30.44 -0.53 -26.76
N LYS A 12 30.79 -1.81 -26.59
CA LYS A 12 30.13 -2.70 -25.62
C LYS A 12 30.66 -2.50 -24.20
N LYS A 13 31.92 -2.06 -24.04
CA LYS A 13 32.50 -1.79 -22.72
C LYS A 13 32.28 -0.32 -22.35
N LYS A 14 31.73 -0.12 -21.16
CA LYS A 14 31.41 1.21 -20.63
C LYS A 14 32.25 1.51 -19.38
N VAL A 15 32.62 2.76 -19.21
CA VAL A 15 33.41 3.27 -18.08
C VAL A 15 32.66 4.43 -17.45
N TYR A 16 32.69 4.48 -16.12
CA TYR A 16 32.12 5.55 -15.33
C TYR A 16 33.22 6.57 -15.01
N LYS A 17 32.99 7.84 -15.38
CA LYS A 17 33.89 8.95 -15.06
C LYS A 17 33.15 10.04 -14.31
N ARG A 18 33.84 10.70 -13.38
CA ARG A 18 33.29 11.86 -12.69
C ARG A 18 33.45 13.10 -13.55
N LYS A 19 32.35 13.79 -13.85
CA LYS A 19 32.34 15.02 -14.62
C LYS A 19 31.40 16.04 -13.98
N TYR A 20 31.81 17.30 -14.01
CA TYR A 20 30.94 18.42 -13.66
C TYR A 20 29.93 18.70 -14.79
N ILE A 21 28.69 18.99 -14.42
CA ILE A 21 27.61 19.31 -15.36
C ILE A 21 26.90 20.55 -14.82
N ASP A 22 26.92 21.64 -15.58
CA ASP A 22 26.39 22.94 -15.15
C ASP A 22 24.88 22.97 -14.94
N LYS A 23 24.11 22.30 -15.81
CA LYS A 23 22.64 22.34 -15.80
C LYS A 23 22.03 20.94 -15.91
N SER A 24 20.91 20.74 -15.23
CA SER A 24 20.17 19.46 -15.24
C SER A 24 19.63 19.06 -16.61
N SER A 25 19.38 20.03 -17.49
CA SER A 25 18.98 19.78 -18.88
C SER A 25 20.01 18.95 -19.65
N TYR A 26 21.29 19.03 -19.29
CA TYR A 26 22.36 18.30 -19.96
C TYR A 26 22.57 16.87 -19.45
N PHE A 27 21.77 16.39 -18.48
CA PHE A 27 21.97 15.05 -17.91
C PHE A 27 21.77 13.95 -18.95
N LYS A 28 20.77 14.08 -19.82
CA LYS A 28 20.49 13.10 -20.86
C LYS A 28 21.57 13.10 -21.94
N GLU A 29 21.96 14.28 -22.42
CA GLU A 29 23.01 14.45 -23.42
C GLU A 29 24.37 13.92 -22.92
N LYS A 30 24.71 14.23 -21.66
CA LYS A 30 25.97 13.84 -21.05
C LYS A 30 25.92 12.44 -20.42
N ASN A 31 24.88 11.63 -20.64
CA ASN A 31 24.72 10.29 -20.07
C ASN A 31 25.03 10.21 -18.56
N ALA A 32 24.48 11.15 -17.80
CA ALA A 32 24.68 11.20 -16.36
C ALA A 32 23.86 10.08 -15.68
N VAL A 33 24.54 9.23 -14.90
CA VAL A 33 23.95 8.04 -14.29
C VAL A 33 23.65 8.26 -12.81
N ALA A 34 24.56 8.92 -12.09
CA ALA A 34 24.42 9.13 -10.65
C ALA A 34 25.07 10.44 -10.19
N PHE A 35 24.61 10.97 -9.06
CA PHE A 35 25.22 12.14 -8.43
C PHE A 35 26.50 11.77 -7.64
N CYS A 36 26.43 10.69 -6.86
CA CYS A 36 27.48 10.19 -5.99
C CYS A 36 27.47 8.66 -5.97
N SER A 37 28.54 8.05 -5.47
CA SER A 37 28.56 6.61 -5.17
C SER A 37 27.86 6.30 -3.85
N LYS A 38 27.50 5.03 -3.61
CA LYS A 38 26.91 4.57 -2.34
C LYS A 38 27.79 4.96 -1.14
N LYS A 39 29.11 4.77 -1.23
CA LYS A 39 30.07 5.11 -0.17
C LYS A 39 30.08 6.62 0.12
N GLU A 40 30.13 7.43 -0.93
CA GLU A 40 30.13 8.90 -0.79
C GLU A 40 28.84 9.44 -0.20
N PHE A 41 27.70 8.87 -0.58
CA PHE A 41 26.40 9.25 -0.03
C PHE A 41 26.35 8.96 1.48
N ILE A 42 26.78 7.76 1.89
CA ILE A 42 26.80 7.37 3.31
C ILE A 42 27.79 8.24 4.09
N GLN A 43 28.93 8.61 3.52
CA GLN A 43 29.91 9.43 4.22
C GLN A 43 29.46 10.90 4.39
N ASN A 44 28.87 11.49 3.34
CA ASN A 44 28.65 12.93 3.29
C ASN A 44 27.21 13.37 3.61
N ASN A 45 26.22 12.48 3.42
CA ASN A 45 24.80 12.85 3.47
C ASN A 45 24.02 12.15 4.58
N LEU A 46 24.62 11.19 5.29
CA LEU A 46 23.93 10.42 6.33
C LEU A 46 23.52 11.30 7.52
N SER A 47 24.34 12.29 7.88
CA SER A 47 24.03 13.29 8.91
C SER A 47 22.81 14.16 8.58
N LEU A 48 22.44 14.28 7.30
CA LEU A 48 21.26 15.02 6.85
C LEU A 48 19.97 14.20 6.97
N ILE A 49 20.11 12.87 7.11
CA ILE A 49 19.00 11.93 7.14
C ILE A 49 18.74 11.46 8.56
N ILE A 50 19.76 11.29 9.38
CA ILE A 50 19.63 10.77 10.74
C ILE A 50 19.03 11.84 11.68
N SER A 51 18.08 11.44 12.52
CA SER A 51 17.52 12.31 13.55
C SER A 51 18.53 12.46 14.70
N LYS A 52 18.62 13.66 15.30
CA LYS A 52 19.46 13.90 16.50
C LYS A 52 19.17 12.93 17.66
N LYS A 53 17.97 12.35 17.72
CA LYS A 53 17.54 11.43 18.79
C LYS A 53 17.71 9.95 18.46
N ASN A 54 17.76 9.57 17.19
CA ASN A 54 17.83 8.18 16.75
C ASN A 54 18.98 8.02 15.77
N HIS A 55 20.03 7.31 16.18
CA HIS A 55 21.20 7.03 15.35
C HIS A 55 21.01 5.86 14.37
N CYS A 56 19.85 5.20 14.41
CA CYS A 56 19.49 4.11 13.51
C CYS A 56 18.12 4.37 12.87
N GLY A 57 17.97 3.95 11.62
CA GLY A 57 16.75 4.04 10.84
C GLY A 57 16.55 5.39 10.13
N ILE A 58 15.67 5.36 9.13
CA ILE A 58 15.29 6.55 8.36
C ILE A 58 14.14 7.26 9.11
N PRO A 59 14.17 8.58 9.32
CA PRO A 59 13.10 9.28 10.01
C PRO A 59 11.74 9.09 9.33
N GLN A 60 10.79 8.58 10.10
CA GLN A 60 9.43 8.38 9.64
C GLN A 60 8.75 9.74 9.43
N GLY A 61 8.09 9.91 8.29
CA GLY A 61 7.42 11.16 7.90
C GLY A 61 8.27 12.12 7.06
N SER A 62 9.54 11.80 6.82
CA SER A 62 10.34 12.51 5.82
C SER A 62 9.82 12.22 4.40
N PRO A 63 9.67 13.23 3.51
CA PRO A 63 9.21 13.03 2.13
C PRO A 63 10.05 12.03 1.33
N ILE A 64 11.33 11.85 1.69
CA ILE A 64 12.26 10.96 0.98
C ILE A 64 12.34 9.55 1.60
N SER A 65 11.74 9.32 2.77
CA SER A 65 11.94 8.07 3.52
C SER A 65 11.53 6.83 2.74
N ALA A 66 10.40 6.88 2.04
CA ALA A 66 9.90 5.78 1.21
C ALA A 66 10.86 5.44 0.06
N THR A 67 11.52 6.45 -0.51
CA THR A 67 12.49 6.25 -1.59
C THR A 67 13.75 5.58 -1.05
N LEU A 68 14.26 6.07 0.08
CA LEU A 68 15.44 5.49 0.72
C LEU A 68 15.21 4.04 1.19
N ALA A 69 14.05 3.74 1.77
CA ALA A 69 13.69 2.39 2.18
C ALA A 69 13.64 1.42 0.98
N ASN A 70 13.12 1.87 -0.16
CA ASN A 70 13.13 1.05 -1.37
C ASN A 70 14.55 0.85 -1.92
N ILE A 71 15.36 1.90 -1.98
CA ILE A 71 16.76 1.80 -2.43
C ILE A 71 17.54 0.84 -1.55
N TYR A 72 17.32 0.89 -0.23
CA TYR A 72 17.94 0.00 0.74
C TYR A 72 17.66 -1.48 0.43
N MET A 73 16.41 -1.80 0.09
CA MET A 73 15.96 -3.16 -0.17
C MET A 73 16.27 -3.67 -1.59
N ILE A 74 16.82 -2.87 -2.51
CA ILE A 74 17.04 -3.29 -3.91
C ILE A 74 17.89 -4.57 -4.02
N ASN A 75 19.00 -4.65 -3.31
CA ASN A 75 19.90 -5.82 -3.39
C ASN A 75 19.21 -7.06 -2.83
N PHE A 76 18.51 -6.91 -1.70
CA PHE A 76 17.70 -7.97 -1.13
C PHE A 76 16.63 -8.46 -2.12
N ASP A 77 15.85 -7.54 -2.69
CA ASP A 77 14.80 -7.85 -3.65
C ASP A 77 15.35 -8.60 -4.86
N GLN A 78 16.53 -8.21 -5.35
CA GLN A 78 17.19 -8.86 -6.49
C GLN A 78 17.58 -10.31 -6.19
N GLU A 79 18.16 -10.58 -5.02
CA GLU A 79 18.54 -11.94 -4.59
C GLU A 79 17.30 -12.83 -4.41
N ILE A 80 16.29 -12.34 -3.68
CA ILE A 80 15.06 -13.11 -3.46
C ILE A 80 14.32 -13.36 -4.78
N PHE A 81 14.19 -12.32 -5.62
CA PHE A 81 13.54 -12.47 -6.92
C PHE A 81 14.26 -13.51 -7.79
N SER A 82 15.60 -13.52 -7.81
CA SER A 82 16.37 -14.47 -8.61
C SER A 82 16.15 -15.91 -8.14
N LYS A 83 16.16 -16.15 -6.82
CA LYS A 83 15.89 -17.48 -6.23
C LYS A 83 14.45 -17.93 -6.46
N VAL A 84 13.47 -17.05 -6.27
CA VAL A 84 12.05 -17.39 -6.47
C VAL A 84 11.77 -17.64 -7.96
N LYS A 85 12.38 -16.87 -8.86
CA LYS A 85 12.24 -17.08 -10.30
C LYS A 85 12.86 -18.41 -10.75
N SER A 86 13.96 -18.85 -10.13
CA SER A 86 14.62 -20.13 -10.51
C SER A 86 13.74 -21.35 -10.24
N ILE A 87 12.79 -21.25 -9.30
CA ILE A 87 11.81 -22.30 -8.97
C ILE A 87 10.43 -22.03 -9.59
N ASN A 88 10.35 -21.11 -10.56
CA ASN A 88 9.10 -20.69 -11.19
C ASN A 88 8.03 -20.14 -10.21
N GLY A 89 8.48 -19.57 -9.09
CA GLY A 89 7.62 -18.91 -8.12
C GLY A 89 7.31 -17.45 -8.48
N TYR A 90 6.44 -16.84 -7.68
CA TYR A 90 6.07 -15.42 -7.77
C TYR A 90 6.59 -14.66 -6.55
N TYR A 91 7.16 -13.48 -6.78
CA TYR A 91 7.65 -12.59 -5.74
C TYR A 91 7.12 -11.18 -5.96
N GLN A 92 6.62 -10.55 -4.90
CA GLN A 92 6.27 -9.13 -4.91
C GLN A 92 6.48 -8.49 -3.53
N ARG A 93 7.05 -7.27 -3.51
CA ARG A 93 7.17 -6.44 -2.31
C ARG A 93 6.39 -5.14 -2.47
N TYR A 94 5.60 -4.77 -1.46
CA TYR A 94 4.93 -3.49 -1.34
C TYR A 94 5.37 -2.79 -0.05
N SER A 95 6.35 -1.89 -0.16
CA SER A 95 7.05 -1.31 1.00
C SER A 95 7.57 -2.41 1.92
N ASP A 96 6.94 -2.62 3.07
CA ASP A 96 7.40 -3.55 4.10
C ASP A 96 6.68 -4.91 3.97
N ASP A 97 5.60 -4.97 3.18
CA ASP A 97 4.81 -6.18 2.98
C ASP A 97 5.37 -6.99 1.81
N LEU A 98 5.89 -8.18 2.12
CA LEU A 98 6.44 -9.14 1.15
C LEU A 98 5.41 -10.26 0.90
N ILE A 99 5.22 -10.68 -0.35
CA ILE A 99 4.46 -11.89 -0.69
C ILE A 99 5.26 -12.75 -1.68
N ILE A 100 5.28 -14.06 -1.40
CA ILE A 100 5.92 -15.07 -2.24
C ILE A 100 4.95 -16.22 -2.43
N VAL A 101 4.85 -16.71 -3.66
CA VAL A 101 4.07 -17.89 -4.03
C VAL A 101 5.02 -18.89 -4.66
N CYS A 102 4.98 -20.13 -4.18
CA CYS A 102 5.85 -21.22 -4.63
C CYS A 102 5.12 -22.55 -4.44
N GLU A 103 5.69 -23.64 -4.97
CA GLU A 103 5.22 -24.98 -4.68
C GLU A 103 5.54 -25.37 -3.23
N GLN A 104 4.71 -26.22 -2.62
CA GLN A 104 4.85 -26.60 -1.21
C GLN A 104 6.22 -27.23 -0.89
N LYS A 105 6.83 -27.92 -1.87
CA LYS A 105 8.15 -28.55 -1.73
C LYS A 105 9.29 -27.55 -1.50
N ASP A 106 9.14 -26.31 -1.96
CA ASP A 106 10.16 -25.26 -1.89
C ASP A 106 9.96 -24.31 -0.69
N GLU A 107 8.89 -24.50 0.08
CA GLU A 107 8.46 -23.62 1.19
C GLU A 107 9.58 -23.38 2.22
N ASP A 108 10.13 -24.45 2.80
CA ASP A 108 11.12 -24.35 3.88
C ASP A 108 12.45 -23.76 3.39
N ASP A 109 12.85 -24.12 2.16
CA ASP A 109 14.06 -23.61 1.52
C ASP A 109 13.99 -22.10 1.28
N ILE A 110 12.84 -21.61 0.81
CA ILE A 110 12.60 -20.18 0.61
C ILE A 110 12.58 -19.43 1.94
N ILE A 111 11.88 -19.94 2.94
CA ILE A 111 11.81 -19.31 4.27
C ILE A 111 13.22 -19.18 4.85
N LYS A 112 14.02 -20.24 4.76
CA LYS A 112 15.42 -20.24 5.21
C LYS A 112 16.27 -19.25 4.40
N PHE A 113 16.10 -19.20 3.08
CA PHE A 113 16.82 -18.27 2.22
C PHE A 113 16.51 -16.80 2.55
N ILE A 114 15.25 -16.46 2.78
CA ILE A 114 14.83 -15.10 3.16
C ILE A 114 15.43 -14.71 4.50
N ARG A 115 15.32 -15.58 5.52
CA ARG A 115 15.85 -15.32 6.86
C ARG A 115 17.37 -15.18 6.87
N LYS A 116 18.06 -15.90 5.99
CA LYS A 116 19.51 -15.76 5.81
C LYS A 116 19.86 -14.41 5.19
N ASN A 117 19.20 -14.03 4.09
CA ASN A 117 19.54 -12.81 3.35
C ASN A 117 19.13 -11.54 4.11
N ILE A 118 18.02 -11.55 4.85
CA ILE A 118 17.58 -10.37 5.60
C ILE A 118 18.55 -10.05 6.75
N LYS A 119 19.08 -11.08 7.41
CA LYS A 119 20.07 -10.94 8.50
C LYS A 119 21.49 -10.72 8.00
N ASN A 120 21.74 -10.84 6.70
CA ASN A 120 23.07 -10.66 6.14
C ASN A 120 23.44 -9.17 6.15
N PRO A 121 24.51 -8.75 6.87
CA PRO A 121 24.93 -7.36 6.94
C PRO A 121 25.29 -6.75 5.59
N ASP A 122 25.76 -7.57 4.65
CA ASP A 122 26.14 -7.11 3.31
C ASP A 122 24.94 -6.82 2.40
N ILE A 123 23.75 -7.30 2.80
CA ILE A 123 22.53 -7.22 1.98
C ILE A 123 21.53 -6.25 2.60
N ALA A 124 21.05 -6.54 3.81
CA ALA A 124 19.98 -5.80 4.45
C ALA A 124 20.18 -5.54 5.94
N ASP A 125 20.87 -6.39 6.70
CA ASP A 125 21.05 -6.19 8.14
C ASP A 125 19.75 -5.82 8.91
N LEU A 126 18.65 -6.54 8.62
CA LEU A 126 17.34 -6.30 9.24
C LEU A 126 16.86 -7.51 10.03
N GLU A 127 16.11 -7.23 11.09
CA GLU A 127 15.38 -8.23 11.84
C GLU A 127 13.96 -8.41 11.28
N ILE A 128 13.62 -9.64 10.88
CA ILE A 128 12.22 -10.01 10.64
C ILE A 128 11.59 -10.35 11.99
N HIS A 129 10.49 -9.69 12.33
CA HIS A 129 9.64 -10.14 13.42
C HIS A 129 9.00 -11.50 13.06
N PRO A 130 9.32 -12.59 13.80
CA PRO A 130 8.83 -13.93 13.47
C PRO A 130 7.30 -13.98 13.44
N ASP A 131 6.63 -13.28 14.37
CA ASP A 131 5.18 -13.22 14.49
C ASP A 131 4.44 -12.63 13.27
N LYS A 132 5.17 -11.90 12.40
CA LYS A 132 4.60 -11.33 11.17
C LYS A 132 4.73 -12.27 9.98
N THR A 133 5.63 -13.24 10.03
CA THR A 133 5.77 -14.23 8.96
C THR A 133 4.61 -15.21 9.07
N LYS A 134 3.80 -15.28 8.02
CA LYS A 134 2.65 -16.18 7.96
C LYS A 134 2.78 -17.04 6.72
N VAL A 135 2.65 -18.34 6.91
CA VAL A 135 2.69 -19.30 5.81
C VAL A 135 1.26 -19.76 5.53
N TYR A 136 0.86 -19.69 4.28
CA TYR A 136 -0.46 -20.09 3.82
C TYR A 136 -0.31 -21.20 2.79
N ARG A 137 -1.12 -22.26 2.90
CA ARG A 137 -1.22 -23.31 1.90
C ARG A 137 -2.55 -23.23 1.18
N PHE A 138 -2.50 -23.58 -0.10
CA PHE A 138 -3.66 -23.65 -0.98
C PHE A 138 -3.72 -25.04 -1.60
N GLU A 139 -4.77 -25.78 -1.28
CA GLU A 139 -4.94 -27.17 -1.73
C GLU A 139 -6.41 -27.57 -1.79
N ILE A 140 -6.68 -28.72 -2.40
CA ILE A 140 -8.04 -29.25 -2.52
C ILE A 140 -8.38 -30.01 -1.23
N VAL A 141 -9.22 -29.42 -0.39
CA VAL A 141 -9.78 -30.04 0.81
C VAL A 141 -11.26 -30.29 0.58
N ASN A 142 -11.72 -31.53 0.75
CA ASN A 142 -13.13 -31.91 0.55
C ASN A 142 -13.68 -31.49 -0.83
N LYS A 143 -12.92 -31.74 -1.90
CA LYS A 143 -13.25 -31.38 -3.30
C LYS A 143 -13.37 -29.86 -3.56
N LYS A 144 -12.86 -29.01 -2.67
CA LYS A 144 -12.83 -27.56 -2.85
C LYS A 144 -11.41 -27.04 -2.69
N PHE A 145 -10.97 -26.18 -3.60
CA PHE A 145 -9.71 -25.48 -3.46
C PHE A 145 -9.83 -24.42 -2.37
N CYS A 146 -9.03 -24.54 -1.31
CA CYS A 146 -9.13 -23.71 -0.11
C CYS A 146 -7.74 -23.23 0.31
N GLY A 147 -7.66 -21.96 0.72
CA GLY A 147 -6.47 -21.36 1.30
C GLY A 147 -6.59 -21.21 2.81
N PHE A 148 -5.60 -21.71 3.55
CA PHE A 148 -5.57 -21.63 5.01
C PHE A 148 -4.17 -21.34 5.55
N LEU A 149 -4.11 -20.73 6.73
CA LEU A 149 -2.86 -20.50 7.45
C LEU A 149 -2.33 -21.84 7.98
N ILE A 150 -1.03 -22.04 7.91
CA ILE A 150 -0.35 -23.15 8.59
C ILE A 150 0.63 -22.60 9.62
N ASP A 151 0.81 -23.34 10.70
CA ASP A 151 1.92 -23.10 11.61
C ASP A 151 3.24 -23.52 10.94
N GLU A 152 4.27 -22.68 11.06
CA GLU A 152 5.52 -22.90 10.33
C GLU A 152 6.28 -24.14 10.83
N VAL A 153 6.21 -24.46 12.12
CA VAL A 153 6.98 -25.53 12.76
C VAL A 153 6.18 -26.84 12.78
N THR A 154 4.96 -26.78 13.30
CA THR A 154 4.10 -27.96 13.48
C THR A 154 3.36 -28.34 12.20
N LYS A 155 3.32 -27.44 11.20
CA LYS A 155 2.56 -27.58 9.95
C LYS A 155 1.07 -27.85 10.15
N VAL A 156 0.54 -27.54 11.35
CA VAL A 156 -0.87 -27.72 11.68
C VAL A 156 -1.71 -26.66 10.94
N PRO A 157 -2.76 -27.07 10.21
CA PRO A 157 -3.62 -26.15 9.47
C PRO A 157 -4.59 -25.41 10.38
N ASN A 158 -4.78 -24.12 10.10
CA ASN A 158 -5.79 -23.26 10.71
C ASN A 158 -6.76 -22.75 9.63
N TYR A 159 -7.83 -23.52 9.42
CA TYR A 159 -8.87 -23.25 8.43
C TYR A 159 -9.66 -21.95 8.67
N ASN A 160 -9.56 -21.34 9.86
CA ASN A 160 -10.26 -20.11 10.18
C ASN A 160 -9.54 -18.85 9.67
N ARG A 161 -8.31 -18.99 9.16
CA ARG A 161 -7.50 -17.86 8.70
C ARG A 161 -7.12 -18.04 7.24
N THR A 162 -7.56 -17.09 6.42
CA THR A 162 -7.26 -17.01 5.00
C THR A 162 -6.10 -16.07 4.73
N LEU A 163 -5.54 -16.09 3.52
CA LEU A 163 -4.49 -15.15 3.12
C LEU A 163 -4.99 -13.71 3.28
N GLU A 164 -4.20 -12.85 3.91
CA GLU A 164 -4.48 -11.42 4.01
C GLU A 164 -3.34 -10.61 3.39
N TYR A 165 -3.65 -9.75 2.41
CA TYR A 165 -2.64 -8.92 1.74
C TYR A 165 -3.25 -7.59 1.30
N LEU A 166 -2.57 -6.47 1.59
CA LEU A 166 -2.95 -5.10 1.19
C LEU A 166 -4.43 -4.72 1.45
N GLY A 167 -5.01 -5.20 2.54
CA GLY A 167 -6.39 -4.91 2.93
C GLY A 167 -7.45 -5.83 2.33
N PHE A 168 -7.03 -6.85 1.56
CA PHE A 168 -7.87 -7.91 1.04
C PHE A 168 -7.63 -9.23 1.78
N THR A 169 -8.59 -10.13 1.66
CA THR A 169 -8.51 -11.51 2.12
C THR A 169 -8.85 -12.45 0.98
N PHE A 170 -8.12 -13.54 0.84
CA PHE A 170 -8.33 -14.54 -0.21
C PHE A 170 -8.41 -15.95 0.39
N ASP A 171 -9.54 -16.62 0.17
CA ASP A 171 -9.86 -17.95 0.72
C ASP A 171 -9.55 -19.11 -0.26
N GLY A 172 -8.95 -18.81 -1.41
CA GLY A 172 -8.73 -19.77 -2.51
C GLY A 172 -9.74 -19.65 -3.64
N ASN A 173 -10.95 -19.17 -3.36
CA ASN A 173 -12.02 -19.02 -4.35
C ASN A 173 -12.43 -17.56 -4.59
N ARG A 174 -12.35 -16.72 -3.55
CA ARG A 174 -12.90 -15.37 -3.55
C ARG A 174 -11.99 -14.40 -2.80
N VAL A 175 -11.84 -13.22 -3.40
CA VAL A 175 -11.22 -12.05 -2.80
C VAL A 175 -12.28 -11.17 -2.15
N LEU A 176 -12.09 -10.88 -0.87
CA LEU A 176 -12.95 -10.03 -0.05
C LEU A 176 -12.15 -8.88 0.57
N ILE A 177 -12.83 -7.82 0.99
CA ILE A 177 -12.18 -6.77 1.79
C ILE A 177 -12.05 -7.26 3.24
N LYS A 178 -10.87 -7.04 3.84
CA LYS A 178 -10.57 -7.40 5.23
C LYS A 178 -11.52 -6.72 6.22
N ASN A 179 -11.94 -7.46 7.24
CA ASN A 179 -12.81 -6.98 8.32
C ASN A 179 -12.30 -5.68 8.98
N ALA A 180 -10.98 -5.54 9.12
CA ALA A 180 -10.35 -4.34 9.66
C ALA A 180 -10.71 -3.06 8.88
N GLY A 181 -10.88 -3.14 7.56
CA GLY A 181 -11.32 -2.03 6.71
C GLY A 181 -12.74 -1.58 7.06
N PHE A 182 -13.68 -2.53 7.16
CA PHE A 182 -15.04 -2.26 7.60
C PHE A 182 -15.11 -1.73 9.03
N SER A 183 -14.33 -2.30 9.96
CA SER A 183 -14.28 -1.82 11.35
C SER A 183 -13.75 -0.38 11.45
N LYS A 184 -12.76 0.00 10.63
CA LYS A 184 -12.29 1.40 10.55
C LYS A 184 -13.39 2.32 10.01
N TYR A 185 -14.11 1.87 8.97
CA TYR A 185 -15.25 2.58 8.42
C TYR A 185 -16.36 2.82 9.46
N TYR A 186 -16.82 1.78 10.14
CA TYR A 186 -17.89 1.88 11.15
C TYR A 186 -17.47 2.77 12.33
N ARG A 187 -16.23 2.64 12.83
CA ARG A 187 -15.70 3.52 13.88
C ARG A 187 -15.67 4.98 13.44
N SER A 188 -15.26 5.26 12.20
CA SER A 188 -15.27 6.60 11.62
C SER A 188 -16.70 7.16 11.49
N MET A 189 -17.66 6.31 11.14
CA MET A 189 -19.08 6.65 11.07
C MET A 189 -19.61 7.04 12.46
N ILE A 190 -19.49 6.17 13.45
CA ILE A 190 -19.92 6.43 14.84
C ILE A 190 -19.27 7.70 15.39
N LYS A 191 -17.95 7.86 15.21
CA LYS A 191 -17.22 9.06 15.65
C LYS A 191 -17.77 10.33 14.99
N SER A 192 -18.13 10.26 13.71
CA SER A 192 -18.70 11.40 12.98
C SER A 192 -20.10 11.75 13.47
N PHE A 193 -20.94 10.77 13.81
CA PHE A 193 -22.25 11.00 14.42
C PHE A 193 -22.12 11.61 15.82
N LYS A 194 -21.31 11.03 16.70
CA LYS A 194 -21.03 11.57 18.04
C LYS A 194 -20.54 13.02 17.98
N LYS A 195 -19.55 13.29 17.11
CA LYS A 195 -19.04 14.65 16.90
C LYS A 195 -20.12 15.60 16.39
N SER A 196 -20.93 15.17 15.41
CA SER A 196 -21.97 16.02 14.83
C SER A 196 -23.07 16.36 15.84
N SER A 197 -23.50 15.39 16.66
CA SER A 197 -24.49 15.61 17.72
C SER A 197 -23.95 16.49 18.84
N SER A 198 -22.71 16.26 19.30
CA SER A 198 -22.06 17.13 20.29
C SER A 198 -21.93 18.57 19.80
N LEU A 199 -21.50 18.79 18.56
CA LEU A 199 -21.40 20.13 17.98
C LEU A 199 -22.78 20.79 17.85
N ALA A 200 -23.81 20.04 17.46
CA ALA A 200 -25.15 20.58 17.30
C ALA A 200 -25.74 20.99 18.66
N LYS A 201 -25.59 20.15 19.70
CA LYS A 201 -26.01 20.45 21.07
C LYS A 201 -25.32 21.70 21.65
N ASN A 202 -24.00 21.77 21.50
CA ASN A 202 -23.17 22.85 22.06
C ASN A 202 -23.09 24.10 21.16
N SER A 203 -23.76 24.09 20.01
CA SER A 203 -23.81 25.23 19.09
C SER A 203 -24.51 26.43 19.73
N LYS A 204 -24.11 27.65 19.39
CA LYS A 204 -24.89 28.86 19.75
C LYS A 204 -26.17 29.02 18.91
N ASN A 205 -26.32 28.24 17.84
CA ASN A 205 -27.49 28.32 16.97
C ASN A 205 -28.74 27.76 17.67
N PRO A 206 -29.93 28.36 17.40
CA PRO A 206 -31.21 27.85 17.91
C PRO A 206 -31.54 26.47 17.31
N ASP A 207 -31.16 26.22 16.06
CA ASP A 207 -31.29 24.90 15.44
C ASP A 207 -30.17 23.95 15.92
N LYS A 208 -30.58 22.94 16.70
CA LYS A 208 -29.70 21.91 17.27
C LYS A 208 -29.68 20.62 16.43
N ARG A 209 -30.22 20.64 15.20
CA ARG A 209 -30.22 19.47 14.31
C ARG A 209 -28.82 19.21 13.74
N ILE A 210 -28.52 17.94 13.53
CA ILE A 210 -27.27 17.53 12.90
C ILE A 210 -27.26 17.84 11.39
N PHE A 211 -26.09 18.16 10.84
CA PHE A 211 -25.88 18.36 9.40
C PHE A 211 -25.94 17.03 8.62
N LYS A 212 -27.15 16.56 8.31
CA LYS A 212 -27.42 15.28 7.65
C LYS A 212 -26.69 15.13 6.31
N SER A 213 -26.68 16.18 5.49
CA SER A 213 -26.07 16.16 4.14
C SER A 213 -24.59 15.71 4.15
N LYS A 214 -23.82 16.17 5.14
CA LYS A 214 -22.40 15.80 5.29
C LYS A 214 -22.24 14.31 5.63
N LEU A 215 -23.11 13.79 6.51
CA LEU A 215 -23.08 12.38 6.93
C LEU A 215 -23.52 11.46 5.77
N TYR A 216 -24.59 11.82 5.06
CA TYR A 216 -25.03 11.10 3.86
C TYR A 216 -23.93 11.05 2.79
N LYS A 217 -23.34 12.19 2.42
CA LYS A 217 -22.23 12.23 1.45
C LYS A 217 -21.04 11.38 1.91
N LYS A 218 -20.70 11.37 3.19
CA LYS A 218 -19.52 10.66 3.70
C LYS A 218 -19.71 9.15 3.83
N PHE A 219 -20.92 8.67 4.18
CA PHE A 219 -21.13 7.28 4.60
C PHE A 219 -22.18 6.52 3.77
N THR A 220 -22.71 7.10 2.70
CA THR A 220 -23.75 6.43 1.92
C THR A 220 -23.50 6.52 0.43
N TYR A 221 -24.35 5.84 -0.36
CA TYR A 221 -24.22 5.82 -1.81
C TYR A 221 -24.27 7.23 -2.44
N ILE A 222 -24.87 8.22 -1.76
CA ILE A 222 -25.01 9.61 -2.21
C ILE A 222 -23.64 10.24 -2.55
N GLY A 223 -22.60 9.96 -1.76
CA GLY A 223 -21.24 10.43 -2.04
C GLY A 223 -20.31 9.37 -2.62
N SER A 224 -20.85 8.28 -3.17
CA SER A 224 -20.03 7.17 -3.71
C SER A 224 -19.64 7.32 -5.19
N LYS A 225 -20.01 8.44 -5.82
CA LYS A 225 -19.71 8.71 -7.24
C LYS A 225 -18.53 9.66 -7.36
N ARG A 226 -17.58 9.32 -8.23
CA ARG A 226 -16.51 10.22 -8.65
C ARG A 226 -17.12 11.38 -9.43
N LYS A 227 -16.69 12.61 -9.15
CA LYS A 227 -17.19 13.81 -9.81
C LYS A 227 -16.08 14.84 -9.97
N LEU A 228 -16.07 15.50 -11.13
CA LEU A 228 -15.13 16.58 -11.40
C LEU A 228 -15.45 17.77 -10.51
N ILE A 229 -14.43 18.38 -9.92
CA ILE A 229 -14.62 19.60 -9.14
C ILE A 229 -14.62 20.77 -10.12
N TYR A 230 -15.62 21.63 -9.98
CA TYR A 230 -15.71 22.90 -10.70
C TYR A 230 -15.38 24.03 -9.73
N GLN A 231 -14.72 25.06 -10.24
CA GLN A 231 -14.41 26.28 -9.48
C GLN A 231 -14.98 27.50 -10.19
N PRO A 232 -15.40 28.55 -9.47
CA PRO A 232 -15.79 29.81 -10.09
C PRO A 232 -14.64 30.36 -10.96
N SER A 233 -14.97 31.01 -12.08
CA SER A 233 -14.00 31.75 -12.86
C SER A 233 -13.44 32.89 -12.01
N LYS A 234 -12.18 33.23 -12.24
CA LYS A 234 -11.57 34.41 -11.62
C LYS A 234 -12.16 35.71 -12.18
N GLU A 235 -12.67 35.66 -13.41
CA GLU A 235 -13.22 36.80 -14.14
C GLU A 235 -14.72 36.98 -13.87
N ASP A 236 -15.44 35.88 -13.61
CA ASP A 236 -16.90 35.87 -13.41
C ASP A 236 -17.28 34.80 -12.39
N CYS A 237 -17.75 35.23 -11.21
CA CYS A 237 -18.09 34.32 -10.12
C CYS A 237 -19.33 33.46 -10.38
N TYR A 238 -20.14 33.77 -11.41
CA TYR A 238 -21.30 32.97 -11.83
C TYR A 238 -20.96 31.90 -12.87
N LYS A 239 -19.77 31.97 -13.50
CA LYS A 239 -19.29 30.96 -14.44
C LYS A 239 -18.37 29.96 -13.75
N TYR A 240 -18.61 28.68 -13.97
CA TYR A 240 -17.83 27.59 -13.35
C TYR A 240 -16.92 26.91 -14.36
N ILE A 241 -15.62 26.90 -14.07
CA ILE A 241 -14.58 26.29 -14.90
C ILE A 241 -14.25 24.88 -14.38
N LYS A 242 -14.09 23.95 -15.33
CA LYS A 242 -13.61 22.58 -15.07
C LYS A 242 -12.20 22.62 -14.47
N THR A 243 -12.00 21.98 -13.32
CA THR A 243 -10.65 21.81 -12.76
C THR A 243 -10.02 20.48 -13.19
N LYS A 244 -8.72 20.28 -12.90
CA LYS A 244 -8.07 18.96 -12.99
C LYS A 244 -8.30 18.09 -11.74
N ARG A 245 -9.07 18.58 -10.75
CA ARG A 245 -9.29 17.91 -9.46
C ARG A 245 -10.60 17.12 -9.49
N TYR A 246 -10.59 16.00 -8.78
CA TYR A 246 -11.74 15.10 -8.65
C TYR A 246 -12.07 14.88 -7.19
N ASP A 247 -13.37 14.86 -6.89
CA ASP A 247 -13.88 14.16 -5.71
C ASP A 247 -13.95 12.68 -6.06
N TRP A 248 -13.12 11.87 -5.39
CA TRP A 248 -13.01 10.43 -5.61
C TRP A 248 -14.15 9.64 -4.94
N GLY A 249 -15.04 10.33 -4.24
CA GLY A 249 -16.12 9.76 -3.47
C GLY A 249 -15.67 9.21 -2.12
N ASN A 250 -16.54 8.41 -1.49
CA ASN A 250 -16.31 7.83 -0.18
C ASN A 250 -15.87 6.36 -0.22
N TYR A 251 -15.84 5.69 0.94
CA TYR A 251 -15.44 4.29 1.08
C TYR A 251 -16.24 3.32 0.20
N LEU A 252 -17.54 3.59 -0.06
CA LEU A 252 -18.33 2.75 -0.97
C LEU A 252 -17.83 2.85 -2.43
N SER A 253 -17.21 3.97 -2.81
CA SER A 253 -16.56 4.11 -4.13
C SER A 253 -15.35 3.19 -4.23
N TYR A 254 -14.55 3.09 -3.15
CA TYR A 254 -13.46 2.12 -3.06
C TYR A 254 -14.00 0.68 -3.16
N VAL A 255 -15.05 0.35 -2.41
CA VAL A 255 -15.67 -1.00 -2.46
C VAL A 255 -16.17 -1.32 -3.87
N LYS A 256 -16.90 -0.42 -4.51
CA LYS A 256 -17.39 -0.62 -5.90
C LYS A 256 -16.26 -0.80 -6.89
N LYS A 257 -15.18 -0.02 -6.75
CA LYS A 257 -13.99 -0.16 -7.59
C LYS A 257 -13.32 -1.51 -7.37
N ALA A 258 -13.14 -1.93 -6.12
CA ALA A 258 -12.54 -3.22 -5.78
C ALA A 258 -13.37 -4.39 -6.32
N ASP A 259 -14.69 -4.34 -6.14
CA ASP A 259 -15.62 -5.36 -6.65
C ASP A 259 -15.55 -5.47 -8.18
N LYS A 260 -15.49 -4.33 -8.88
CA LYS A 260 -15.32 -4.31 -10.34
C LYS A 260 -14.00 -4.95 -10.79
N VAL A 261 -12.89 -4.64 -10.11
CA VAL A 261 -11.56 -5.17 -10.46
C VAL A 261 -11.49 -6.68 -10.19
N MET A 262 -12.18 -7.15 -9.15
CA MET A 262 -12.15 -8.56 -8.72
C MET A 262 -13.34 -9.36 -9.26
N TYR A 263 -14.15 -8.79 -10.16
CA TYR A 263 -15.41 -9.39 -10.60
C TYR A 263 -15.18 -10.76 -11.25
N ASP A 264 -14.23 -10.81 -12.20
CA ASP A 264 -13.90 -12.03 -12.96
C ASP A 264 -13.30 -13.10 -12.05
N LEU A 265 -12.37 -12.70 -11.18
CA LEU A 265 -11.76 -13.61 -10.21
C LEU A 265 -12.79 -14.21 -9.24
N ASN A 266 -13.75 -13.41 -8.81
CA ASN A 266 -14.77 -13.83 -7.86
C ASN A 266 -15.97 -14.54 -8.50
N ASN A 267 -16.12 -14.46 -9.83
CA ASN A 267 -17.36 -14.81 -10.52
C ASN A 267 -18.59 -14.12 -9.90
N GLY A 268 -18.46 -12.82 -9.59
CA GLY A 268 -19.58 -11.99 -9.14
C GLY A 268 -19.25 -10.97 -8.05
N ASN A 269 -20.30 -10.24 -7.63
CA ASN A 269 -20.21 -9.05 -6.76
C ASN A 269 -20.06 -9.37 -5.26
N TYR A 270 -19.11 -10.23 -4.89
CA TYR A 270 -18.95 -10.69 -3.50
C TYR A 270 -18.48 -9.58 -2.56
N ILE A 271 -17.61 -8.68 -3.04
CA ILE A 271 -17.11 -7.57 -2.22
C ILE A 271 -18.23 -6.56 -1.97
N GLN A 272 -19.01 -6.22 -3.00
CA GLN A 272 -20.15 -5.33 -2.82
C GLN A 272 -21.21 -5.94 -1.88
N LYS A 273 -21.44 -7.26 -1.93
CA LYS A 273 -22.35 -7.95 -1.01
C LYS A 273 -21.97 -7.78 0.48
N GLN A 274 -20.69 -7.56 0.81
CA GLN A 274 -20.24 -7.27 2.19
C GLN A 274 -20.83 -5.95 2.73
N THR A 275 -21.25 -5.03 1.85
CA THR A 275 -21.73 -3.69 2.24
C THR A 275 -23.23 -3.62 2.55
N LYS A 276 -24.00 -4.70 2.36
CA LYS A 276 -25.47 -4.70 2.47
C LYS A 276 -26.00 -4.10 3.78
N LYS A 277 -25.33 -4.35 4.91
CA LYS A 277 -25.74 -3.87 6.23
C LYS A 277 -25.38 -2.40 6.50
N MET A 278 -24.54 -1.77 5.67
CA MET A 278 -24.04 -0.41 5.93
C MET A 278 -25.14 0.64 5.93
N TRP A 279 -26.11 0.53 5.01
CA TRP A 279 -27.24 1.47 4.93
C TRP A 279 -28.16 1.37 6.16
N GLY A 280 -28.55 0.15 6.54
CA GLY A 280 -29.36 -0.06 7.75
C GLY A 280 -28.65 0.44 9.01
N ASN A 281 -27.35 0.15 9.16
CA ASN A 281 -26.57 0.63 10.29
C ASN A 281 -26.44 2.16 10.32
N PHE A 282 -26.30 2.80 9.16
CA PHE A 282 -26.30 4.26 9.06
C PHE A 282 -27.62 4.85 9.54
N HIS A 283 -28.76 4.29 9.12
CA HIS A 283 -30.07 4.77 9.54
C HIS A 283 -30.34 4.56 11.03
N LYS A 284 -29.92 3.43 11.60
CA LYS A 284 -29.97 3.22 13.05
C LYS A 284 -29.23 4.33 13.81
N LEU A 285 -28.03 4.71 13.37
CA LEU A 285 -27.29 5.82 13.97
C LEU A 285 -27.96 7.17 13.72
N MET A 286 -28.53 7.38 12.54
CA MET A 286 -29.29 8.60 12.24
C MET A 286 -30.48 8.76 13.20
N GLU A 287 -31.21 7.69 13.49
CA GLU A 287 -32.33 7.72 14.43
C GLU A 287 -31.88 7.99 15.87
N ILE A 288 -30.73 7.45 16.29
CA ILE A 288 -30.19 7.66 17.64
C ILE A 288 -29.69 9.09 17.86
N TYR A 289 -29.12 9.73 16.83
CA TYR A 289 -28.39 10.99 16.96
C TYR A 289 -29.05 12.20 16.27
N LYS A 290 -30.21 12.02 15.62
CA LYS A 290 -30.91 13.09 14.88
C LYS A 290 -31.36 14.25 15.75
#